data_AF-A0A2E8K1T6-F1
#
_entry.id   AF-A0A2E8K1T6-F1
#
_cell.length_a   1.000
_cell.length_b   1.000
_cell.length_c   1.000
_cell.angle_alpha   90.00
_cell.angle_beta   90.00
_cell.angle_gamma   90.00
#
_symmetry.space_group_name_H-M   'P 1'
#
loop_
_entity.id
_entity.type
_entity.pdbx_description
1 polymer ?
#
loop_
_entity_poly.entity_id
_entity_poly.type
_entity_poly.pdbx_seq_one_letter_code
_entity_poly.pdbx_strand_id
1 'polypeptide(L)'
;MTEMSKGQVASETESVARRRVAALGVVLVSMYGPMLAWLLFMPETWSNRRWSYIGMIPVLPGLVPGSLLAEAFEKSMTTAWLLAGGFSLLLVMFFWWLASIGRRFRLVVGLLIFIVSSGYAFLLNLAWT
;
A
#
# COMPACT_ATOMS: atom_id res chain seq x y z
N MET A 1 -30.67 28.50 -21.18
CA MET A 1 -29.83 27.40 -21.73
C MET A 1 -28.54 27.12 -20.92
N THR A 2 -28.36 27.74 -19.74
CA THR A 2 -27.11 27.67 -18.96
C THR A 2 -27.12 26.64 -17.81
N GLU A 3 -28.28 26.10 -17.45
CA GLU A 3 -28.42 25.14 -16.34
C GLU A 3 -28.09 23.69 -16.72
N MET A 4 -28.33 23.28 -17.98
CA MET A 4 -27.97 21.92 -18.44
C MET A 4 -26.46 21.68 -18.44
N SER A 5 -25.67 22.73 -18.71
CA SER A 5 -24.21 22.66 -18.70
C SER A 5 -23.64 22.45 -17.29
N LYS A 6 -24.22 23.09 -16.26
CA LYS A 6 -23.78 22.90 -14.86
C LYS A 6 -24.11 21.49 -14.34
N GLY A 7 -25.27 20.95 -14.70
CA GLY A 7 -25.68 19.60 -14.30
C GLY A 7 -24.81 18.49 -14.90
N GLN A 8 -24.44 18.60 -16.19
CA GLN A 8 -23.54 17.63 -16.83
C GLN A 8 -22.12 17.68 -16.25
N VAL A 9 -21.57 18.88 -16.08
CA VAL A 9 -20.22 19.07 -15.50
C VAL A 9 -20.17 18.55 -14.06
N ALA A 10 -21.20 18.80 -13.25
CA ALA A 10 -21.28 18.27 -11.89
C ALA A 10 -21.30 16.73 -11.86
N SER A 11 -22.08 16.09 -12.75
CA SER A 11 -22.16 14.62 -12.82
C SER A 11 -20.85 13.97 -13.28
N GLU A 12 -20.15 14.59 -14.24
CA GLU A 12 -18.83 14.09 -14.69
C GLU A 12 -17.79 14.21 -13.57
N THR A 13 -17.79 15.34 -12.86
CA THR A 13 -16.85 15.61 -11.76
C THR A 13 -17.05 14.61 -10.62
N GLU A 14 -18.30 14.31 -10.25
CA GLU A 14 -18.62 13.31 -9.21
C GLU A 14 -18.17 11.89 -9.62
N SER A 15 -18.37 11.52 -10.89
CA SER A 15 -17.95 10.22 -11.41
C SER A 15 -16.42 10.04 -11.39
N VAL A 16 -15.67 11.10 -11.67
CA VAL A 16 -14.20 11.11 -11.64
C VAL A 16 -13.70 11.09 -10.19
N ALA A 17 -14.29 11.87 -9.29
CA ALA A 17 -13.96 11.87 -7.88
C ALA A 17 -14.16 10.48 -7.26
N ARG A 18 -15.31 9.83 -7.53
CA ARG A 18 -15.61 8.47 -7.05
C ARG A 18 -14.60 7.44 -7.58
N ARG A 19 -14.16 7.58 -8.84
CA ARG A 19 -13.10 6.72 -9.42
C ARG A 19 -11.76 6.93 -8.72
N ARG A 20 -11.37 8.17 -8.41
CA ARG A 20 -10.12 8.49 -7.70
C ARG A 20 -10.14 7.98 -6.27
N VAL A 21 -11.24 8.16 -5.54
CA VAL A 21 -11.42 7.62 -4.18
C VAL A 21 -11.29 6.10 -4.18
N ALA A 22 -11.94 5.41 -5.12
CA ALA A 22 -11.80 3.95 -5.23
C ALA A 22 -10.39 3.51 -5.64
N ALA A 23 -9.69 4.27 -6.48
CA ALA A 23 -8.28 4.01 -6.80
C ALA A 23 -7.38 4.17 -5.56
N LEU A 24 -7.58 5.25 -4.81
CA LEU A 24 -6.85 5.55 -3.59
C LEU A 24 -7.09 4.49 -2.51
N GLY A 25 -8.34 4.01 -2.37
CA GLY A 25 -8.67 2.89 -1.50
C GLY A 25 -7.93 1.60 -1.90
N VAL A 26 -7.87 1.29 -3.19
CA VAL A 26 -7.10 0.12 -3.68
C VAL A 26 -5.63 0.27 -3.37
N VAL A 27 -5.02 1.44 -3.62
CA VAL A 27 -3.61 1.72 -3.31
C VAL A 27 -3.34 1.53 -1.80
N LEU A 28 -4.20 2.10 -0.95
CA LEU A 28 -4.03 1.99 0.51
C LEU A 28 -4.16 0.55 0.99
N VAL A 29 -5.21 -0.17 0.60
CA VAL A 29 -5.41 -1.57 0.99
C VAL A 29 -4.27 -2.45 0.47
N SER A 30 -3.79 -2.16 -0.73
CA SER A 30 -2.67 -2.86 -1.36
C SER A 30 -1.36 -2.69 -0.58
N MET A 31 -1.07 -1.47 -0.13
CA MET A 31 0.18 -1.16 0.56
C MET A 31 0.15 -1.52 2.04
N TYR A 32 -1.01 -1.38 2.69
CA TYR A 32 -1.14 -1.47 4.15
C TYR A 32 -1.94 -2.67 4.64
N GLY A 33 -2.84 -3.23 3.81
CA GLY A 33 -3.69 -4.37 4.17
C GLY A 33 -2.93 -5.60 4.67
N PRO A 34 -1.85 -6.05 3.99
CA PRO A 34 -1.08 -7.22 4.42
C PRO A 34 -0.47 -7.04 5.81
N MET A 35 0.01 -5.83 6.09
CA MET A 35 0.67 -5.50 7.35
C MET A 35 -0.33 -5.27 8.48
N LEU A 36 -1.49 -4.64 8.19
CA LEU A 36 -2.61 -4.54 9.13
C LEU A 36 -3.15 -5.92 9.49
N ALA A 37 -3.24 -6.84 8.52
CA ALA A 37 -3.59 -8.22 8.80
C ALA A 37 -2.57 -8.88 9.74
N TRP A 38 -1.27 -8.78 9.44
CA TRP A 38 -0.20 -9.31 10.31
C TRP A 38 -0.26 -8.76 11.74
N LEU A 39 -0.47 -7.45 11.88
CA LEU A 39 -0.61 -6.77 13.16
C LEU A 39 -1.82 -7.25 13.99
N LEU A 40 -2.92 -7.67 13.33
CA LEU A 40 -4.07 -8.28 14.02
C LEU A 40 -3.76 -9.70 14.53
N PHE A 41 -2.86 -10.43 13.86
CA PHE A 41 -2.48 -11.80 14.23
C PHE A 41 -1.31 -11.88 15.22
N MET A 42 -0.56 -10.80 15.47
CA MET A 42 0.52 -10.73 16.47
C MET A 42 0.29 -9.62 17.51
N PRO A 43 -0.62 -9.82 18.48
CA PRO A 43 -1.00 -8.79 19.45
C PRO A 43 0.12 -8.42 20.44
N GLU A 44 1.05 -9.33 20.74
CA GLU A 44 2.13 -9.10 21.71
C GLU A 44 3.21 -8.12 21.21
N THR A 45 3.48 -8.09 19.90
CA THR A 45 4.42 -7.13 19.30
C THR A 45 3.82 -5.73 19.17
N TRP A 46 2.50 -5.64 19.02
CA TRP A 46 1.77 -4.37 18.94
C TRP A 46 1.87 -3.60 20.26
N SER A 47 1.63 -4.22 21.42
CA SER A 47 1.34 -3.49 22.66
C SER A 47 2.46 -2.54 23.10
N ASN A 48 3.72 -2.90 22.87
CA ASN A 48 4.89 -2.18 23.39
C ASN A 48 5.51 -1.21 22.39
N ARG A 49 5.19 -1.31 21.09
CA ARG A 49 5.80 -0.49 20.02
C ARG A 49 4.79 0.25 19.14
N ARG A 50 3.54 0.36 19.59
CA ARG A 50 2.40 1.01 18.88
C ARG A 50 2.80 2.29 18.16
N TRP A 51 3.41 3.21 18.89
CA TRP A 51 3.78 4.53 18.39
C TRP A 51 4.94 4.50 17.40
N SER A 52 5.90 3.59 17.59
CA SER A 52 6.98 3.38 16.63
C SER A 52 6.44 2.83 15.31
N TYR A 53 5.50 1.88 15.35
CA TYR A 53 4.85 1.36 14.14
C TYR A 53 4.05 2.45 13.42
N ILE A 54 3.30 3.28 14.15
CA ILE A 54 2.56 4.41 13.57
C ILE A 54 3.52 5.39 12.86
N GLY A 55 4.65 5.71 13.46
CA GLY A 55 5.67 6.58 12.85
C GLY A 55 6.31 5.98 11.59
N MET A 56 6.33 4.66 11.46
CA MET A 56 6.92 3.96 10.32
C MET A 56 5.94 3.75 9.17
N ILE A 57 4.63 3.93 9.37
CA ILE A 57 3.57 3.70 8.36
C ILE A 57 3.98 4.26 6.98
N PRO A 58 4.44 5.51 6.83
CA PRO A 58 4.72 6.07 5.50
C PRO A 58 5.81 5.33 4.71
N VAL A 59 6.73 4.66 5.40
CA VAL A 59 7.91 4.00 4.81
C VAL A 59 7.85 2.47 4.91
N LEU A 60 6.83 1.94 5.57
CA LEU A 60 6.62 0.50 5.78
C LEU A 60 6.54 -0.34 4.49
N PRO A 61 5.85 0.10 3.43
CA PRO A 61 5.74 -0.70 2.21
C PRO A 61 7.09 -0.92 1.51
N GLY A 62 7.99 0.06 1.60
CA GLY A 62 9.34 -0.02 1.05
C GLY A 62 10.39 -0.54 2.05
N LEU A 63 10.01 -0.86 3.29
CA LEU A 63 10.94 -1.20 4.36
C LEU A 63 11.66 -2.53 4.09
N VAL A 64 10.95 -3.53 3.57
CA VAL A 64 11.52 -4.82 3.17
C VAL A 64 12.53 -4.66 2.02
N PRO A 65 12.18 -4.12 0.84
CA PRO A 65 13.17 -3.95 -0.23
C PRO A 65 14.27 -2.96 0.14
N GLY A 66 13.97 -1.91 0.92
CA GLY A 66 14.96 -0.91 1.36
C GLY A 66 16.00 -1.47 2.34
N SER A 67 15.58 -2.33 3.27
CA SER A 67 16.49 -3.00 4.21
C SER A 67 17.34 -4.05 3.51
N LEU A 68 16.75 -4.90 2.65
CA LEU A 68 17.49 -5.89 1.86
C LEU A 68 18.56 -5.24 0.98
N LEU A 69 18.23 -4.12 0.32
CA LEU A 69 19.18 -3.41 -0.51
C LEU A 69 20.28 -2.76 0.34
N ALA A 70 19.96 -2.15 1.47
CA ALA A 70 20.95 -1.56 2.36
C ALA A 70 21.90 -2.61 2.94
N GLU A 71 21.39 -3.77 3.32
CA GLU A 71 22.17 -4.90 3.82
C GLU A 71 23.10 -5.46 2.72
N ALA A 72 22.59 -5.65 1.50
CA ALA A 72 23.38 -6.11 0.37
C ALA A 72 24.56 -5.19 0.00
N PHE A 73 24.47 -3.90 0.34
CA PHE A 73 25.52 -2.90 0.09
C PHE A 73 26.24 -2.45 1.38
N GLU A 74 26.08 -3.18 2.50
CA GLU A 74 26.66 -2.89 3.81
C GLU A 74 26.46 -1.42 4.26
N LYS A 75 25.29 -0.87 3.95
CA LYS A 75 24.97 0.54 4.23
C LYS A 75 24.44 0.73 5.64
N SER A 76 24.60 1.95 6.13
CA SER A 76 24.12 2.34 7.44
C SER A 76 22.59 2.26 7.53
N MET A 77 22.10 2.13 8.76
CA MET A 77 20.66 2.08 9.04
C MET A 77 19.92 3.31 8.49
N THR A 78 20.54 4.50 8.52
CA THR A 78 19.97 5.72 7.94
C THR A 78 19.74 5.60 6.43
N THR A 79 20.67 4.95 5.71
CA THR A 79 20.50 4.67 4.28
C THR A 79 19.36 3.68 4.03
N ALA A 80 19.19 2.66 4.90
CA ALA A 80 18.06 1.74 4.82
C ALA A 80 16.71 2.46 4.94
N TRP A 81 16.58 3.42 5.84
CA TRP A 81 15.37 4.24 5.98
C TRP A 81 15.10 5.13 4.77
N LEU A 82 16.14 5.74 4.20
CA LEU A 82 16.01 6.56 2.99
C LEU A 82 15.61 5.72 1.78
N LEU A 83 16.21 4.54 1.62
CA LEU A 83 15.83 3.58 0.58
C LEU A 83 14.41 3.09 0.79
N ALA A 84 14.01 2.77 2.01
CA ALA A 84 12.65 2.37 2.35
C ALA A 84 11.62 3.46 2.00
N GLY A 85 11.95 4.74 2.26
CA GLY A 85 11.13 5.86 1.82
C GLY A 85 11.04 5.99 0.30
N GLY A 86 12.16 5.84 -0.40
CA GLY A 86 12.20 5.84 -1.86
C GLY A 86 11.36 4.72 -2.48
N PHE A 87 11.51 3.48 -1.99
CA PHE A 87 10.70 2.34 -2.44
C PHE A 87 9.23 2.51 -2.12
N SER A 88 8.88 3.10 -0.97
CA SER A 88 7.49 3.38 -0.62
C SER A 88 6.86 4.37 -1.59
N LEU A 89 7.56 5.45 -1.94
CA LEU A 89 7.10 6.40 -2.96
C LEU A 89 6.95 5.74 -4.33
N LEU A 90 7.91 4.90 -4.74
CA LEU A 90 7.82 4.15 -6.00
C LEU A 90 6.61 3.22 -6.03
N LEU A 91 6.33 2.51 -4.94
CA LEU A 91 5.15 1.66 -4.81
C LEU A 91 3.86 2.47 -4.87
N VAL A 92 3.78 3.62 -4.19
CA VAL A 92 2.63 4.53 -4.30
C VAL A 92 2.42 4.95 -5.75
N MET A 93 3.48 5.42 -6.43
CA MET A 93 3.39 5.87 -7.83
C MET A 93 3.00 4.73 -8.77
N PHE A 94 3.56 3.54 -8.58
CA PHE A 94 3.26 2.36 -9.38
C PHE A 94 1.80 1.94 -9.20
N PHE A 95 1.32 1.78 -7.97
CA PHE A 95 -0.08 1.40 -7.72
C PHE A 95 -1.05 2.51 -8.12
N TRP A 96 -0.69 3.77 -7.96
CA TRP A 96 -1.49 4.90 -8.44
C TRP A 96 -1.65 4.86 -9.96
N TRP A 97 -0.53 4.68 -10.67
CA TRP A 97 -0.52 4.52 -12.13
C TRP A 97 -1.38 3.32 -12.54
N LEU A 98 -1.17 2.15 -11.92
CA LEU A 98 -1.90 0.92 -12.23
C LEU A 98 -3.41 1.04 -11.93
N ALA A 99 -3.78 1.74 -10.86
CA ALA A 99 -5.17 2.01 -10.50
C ALA A 99 -5.85 3.05 -11.41
N SER A 100 -5.05 3.89 -12.09
CA SER A 100 -5.52 4.91 -13.03
C SER A 100 -5.86 4.36 -14.42
N ILE A 101 -5.28 3.22 -14.83
CA ILE A 101 -5.46 2.58 -16.15
C ILE A 101 -6.89 2.06 -16.36
N GLY A 102 -7.57 1.57 -15.32
CA GLY A 102 -8.95 1.09 -15.47
C GLY A 102 -9.54 0.38 -14.26
N ARG A 103 -10.88 0.25 -14.24
CA ARG A 103 -11.62 -0.44 -13.15
C ARG A 103 -11.27 -1.93 -13.06
N ARG A 104 -11.03 -2.60 -14.19
CA ARG A 104 -10.65 -4.03 -14.24
C ARG A 104 -9.26 -4.25 -13.64
N PHE A 105 -8.29 -3.40 -13.97
CA PHE A 105 -6.94 -3.48 -13.42
C PHE A 105 -6.91 -3.26 -11.90
N ARG A 106 -7.73 -2.36 -11.36
CA ARG A 106 -7.86 -2.18 -9.91
C ARG A 106 -8.23 -3.47 -9.16
N LEU A 107 -9.15 -4.26 -9.71
CA LEU A 107 -9.55 -5.55 -9.13
C LEU A 107 -8.42 -6.58 -9.25
N VAL A 108 -7.74 -6.64 -10.40
CA VAL A 108 -6.62 -7.56 -10.63
C VAL A 108 -5.47 -7.27 -9.66
N VAL A 109 -5.15 -5.99 -9.44
CA VAL A 109 -4.09 -5.56 -8.52
C VAL A 109 -4.43 -5.91 -7.08
N GLY A 110 -5.65 -5.58 -6.64
CA GLY A 110 -6.12 -5.95 -5.30
C GLY A 110 -6.10 -7.47 -5.09
N LEU A 111 -6.53 -8.24 -6.10
CA LEU A 111 -6.52 -9.70 -6.05
C LEU A 111 -5.10 -10.27 -6.00
N LEU A 112 -4.18 -9.78 -6.84
CA LEU A 112 -2.78 -10.22 -6.84
C LEU A 112 -2.12 -9.98 -5.49
N ILE A 113 -2.34 -8.80 -4.91
CA ILE A 113 -1.74 -8.45 -3.61
C ILE A 113 -2.36 -9.27 -2.49
N PHE A 114 -3.68 -9.51 -2.53
CA PHE A 114 -4.34 -10.40 -1.60
C PHE A 114 -3.75 -11.82 -1.66
N ILE A 115 -3.54 -12.36 -2.87
CA ILE A 115 -2.95 -13.71 -3.07
C ILE A 115 -1.51 -13.74 -2.54
N VAL A 116 -0.66 -12.78 -2.92
CA VAL A 116 0.74 -12.71 -2.48
C VAL A 116 0.82 -12.60 -0.96
N SER A 117 -0.03 -11.77 -0.36
CA SER A 117 -0.04 -11.54 1.09
C SER A 117 -0.55 -12.74 1.87
N SER A 118 -1.60 -13.39 1.37
CA SER A 118 -2.14 -14.61 1.96
C SER A 118 -1.14 -15.76 1.85
N GLY A 119 -0.47 -15.90 0.70
CA GLY A 119 0.59 -16.88 0.50
C GLY A 119 1.78 -16.65 1.43
N TYR A 120 2.21 -15.40 1.60
CA TYR A 120 3.28 -15.05 2.53
C TYR A 120 2.90 -15.33 4.00
N ALA A 121 1.69 -14.97 4.42
CA ALA A 121 1.19 -15.26 5.76
C ALA A 121 1.08 -16.78 6.02
N PHE A 122 0.65 -17.55 5.02
CA PHE A 122 0.59 -19.01 5.10
C PHE A 122 1.99 -19.63 5.23
N LEU A 123 2.97 -19.17 4.44
CA LEU A 123 4.36 -19.62 4.53
C LEU A 123 5.00 -19.28 5.87
N LEU A 124 4.71 -18.08 6.40
CA LEU A 124 5.14 -17.71 7.76
C LEU A 124 4.50 -18.61 8.81
N ASN A 125 3.23 -18.96 8.70
CA ASN A 125 2.61 -19.88 9.65
C ASN A 125 3.27 -21.26 9.64
N LEU A 126 3.56 -21.79 8.44
CA LEU A 126 4.25 -23.07 8.25
C LEU A 126 5.69 -23.09 8.76
N ALA A 127 6.42 -21.97 8.62
CA ALA A 127 7.80 -21.88 9.10
C ALA A 127 7.92 -21.84 10.64
N TRP A 128 6.82 -21.62 11.35
CA TRP A 128 6.76 -21.53 12.81
C TRP A 128 6.06 -22.74 13.47
N THR A 129 5.70 -23.76 12.69
CA THR A 129 5.20 -25.08 13.14
C THR A 129 6.22 -26.17 12.84
#